data_AF-A0A955A5Y3-F1
#
_entry.id   AF-A0A955A5Y3-F1
#
_cell.length_a   1.000
_cell.length_b   1.000
_cell.length_c   1.000
_cell.angle_alpha   90.00
_cell.angle_beta   90.00
_cell.angle_gamma   90.00
#
_symmetry.space_group_name_H-M   'P 1'
#
loop_
_entity.id
_entity.type
_entity.pdbx_description
1 polymer ?
#
loop_
_entity_poly.entity_id
_entity_poly.type
_entity_poly.pdbx_seq_one_letter_code
_entity_poly.pdbx_strand_id
1 'polypeptide(L)'
;MSAHTPSDRPLWSGSSNNSSSQFWHERNTLFMIGCCILVGTCVLLGMTWLRELWLGLPIGLWLIIGTYTLSLLGQPRENRIVFRLNNRLRDENSAAANYDEHTHDVSMSFQRASGTRSERESVEGNTSRSVMDTDDSIGSWAGSLSSVRGPIVDPDKPLSTIERVLLRAGDAVGSIIGLVNTSPVDAGFVIKSLERIGWPERPIRVGLCVRKELSSWILSSDGVCDVQWVRVNSQISPKKACDVHVLDAVVIEDELGHVTLISPELDRRPAGWSDWSSPLPLSYGNAFALRFDTADTVLGRSIELRAADGPMLRAMIELSAVLSRNEHRMDASARWRGRRPFDVQGARFNARVVEACWANLGRAVGTSASIGRETETLSTAMRILSAYLATTDGCVDMSARREGIELAHRFLPEETNIALRTIAARVASFDDEEAFELATSVLEDIRKTGEDPSNDPWAYLLSELHCSVPSHLALGRLAAGIVLVFGRARLSKMAYLREDLTEDLQHTTWLVDRESDVAMLIRLMRELEAARTANGQDVTHAATTDEEPETKSRRSVAAA
;
A
#
# COMPACT_ATOMS: atom_id res chain seq x y z
N MET A 1 51.97 21.65 -14.52
CA MET A 1 51.42 22.42 -13.38
C MET A 1 50.07 21.80 -13.08
N SER A 2 50.09 20.68 -12.36
CA SER A 2 49.94 20.57 -10.89
C SER A 2 48.46 20.44 -10.52
N ALA A 3 48.11 19.18 -10.25
CA ALA A 3 46.82 18.70 -9.79
C ALA A 3 46.48 19.19 -8.39
N HIS A 4 45.19 19.32 -8.09
CA HIS A 4 44.67 19.18 -6.73
C HIS A 4 43.25 18.59 -6.79
N THR A 5 43.15 17.31 -6.45
CA THR A 5 41.92 16.68 -5.93
C THR A 5 42.02 16.65 -4.41
N PRO A 6 41.00 17.05 -3.65
CA PRO A 6 40.95 16.78 -2.22
C PRO A 6 40.29 15.42 -1.97
N SER A 7 41.08 14.52 -1.41
CA SER A 7 40.66 13.28 -0.77
C SER A 7 40.32 13.57 0.69
N ASP A 8 39.07 13.49 1.09
CA ASP A 8 38.69 13.43 2.50
C ASP A 8 37.91 12.15 2.79
N ARG A 9 38.60 11.19 3.41
CA ARG A 9 38.01 10.09 4.15
C ARG A 9 37.85 10.54 5.61
N PRO A 10 36.70 10.38 6.26
CA PRO A 10 36.67 10.36 7.71
C PRO A 10 37.07 8.97 8.22
N LEU A 11 38.12 8.99 9.04
CA LEU A 11 38.58 7.92 9.91
C LEU A 11 37.46 7.40 10.82
N TRP A 12 37.48 6.09 11.01
CA TRP A 12 36.71 5.38 12.01
C TRP A 12 36.95 5.95 13.41
N SER A 13 35.90 6.47 14.06
CA SER A 13 35.88 6.66 15.51
C SER A 13 35.12 5.50 16.15
N GLY A 14 35.83 4.66 16.91
CA GLY A 14 35.27 3.51 17.60
C GLY A 14 34.19 3.89 18.62
N SER A 15 32.98 3.37 18.41
CA SER A 15 31.92 3.35 19.41
C SER A 15 31.97 2.03 20.19
N SER A 16 32.66 2.02 21.33
CA SER A 16 32.73 0.85 22.24
C SER A 16 32.20 1.11 23.65
N ASN A 17 31.26 2.07 23.83
CA ASN A 17 30.69 2.42 25.13
C ASN A 17 29.19 2.13 25.32
N ASN A 18 28.53 1.36 24.43
CA ASN A 18 27.07 1.14 24.52
C ASN A 18 26.60 -0.12 25.26
N SER A 19 27.51 -1.03 25.69
CA SER A 19 27.08 -2.28 26.33
C SER A 19 26.55 -2.08 27.76
N SER A 20 26.98 -1.03 28.47
CA SER A 20 26.51 -0.76 29.83
C SER A 20 25.13 -0.11 29.84
N SER A 21 24.82 0.82 28.93
CA SER A 21 23.49 1.45 28.83
C SER A 21 22.41 0.47 28.39
N GLN A 22 22.73 -0.46 27.49
CA GLN A 22 21.81 -1.47 26.98
C GLN A 22 21.37 -2.44 28.09
N PHE A 23 22.29 -2.86 28.96
CA PHE A 23 21.99 -3.74 30.10
C PHE A 23 21.06 -3.08 31.15
N TRP A 24 21.20 -1.77 31.38
CA TRP A 24 20.30 -1.02 32.27
C TRP A 24 18.90 -0.87 31.68
N HIS A 25 18.78 -0.69 30.36
CA HIS A 25 17.49 -0.60 29.69
C HIS A 25 16.73 -1.93 29.68
N GLU A 26 17.41 -3.06 29.48
CA GLU A 26 16.77 -4.39 29.51
C GLU A 26 16.24 -4.74 30.91
N ARG A 27 17.02 -4.46 31.98
CA ARG A 27 16.56 -4.70 33.36
C ARG A 27 15.38 -3.82 33.74
N ASN A 28 15.39 -2.54 33.37
CA ASN A 28 14.28 -1.63 33.65
C ASN A 28 13.01 -2.02 32.87
N THR A 29 13.14 -2.56 31.66
CA THR A 29 12.01 -2.99 30.84
C THR A 29 11.35 -4.24 31.40
N LEU A 30 12.14 -5.28 31.74
CA LEU A 30 11.63 -6.48 32.43
C LEU A 30 10.98 -6.13 33.78
N PHE A 31 11.54 -5.15 34.47
CA PHE A 31 11.02 -4.67 35.75
C PHE A 31 9.65 -4.00 35.62
N MET A 32 9.50 -3.12 34.62
CA MET A 32 8.23 -2.43 34.36
C MET A 32 7.14 -3.42 33.90
N ILE A 33 7.50 -4.40 33.06
CA ILE A 33 6.62 -5.51 32.67
C ILE A 33 6.20 -6.31 33.92
N GLY A 34 7.11 -6.60 34.83
CA GLY A 34 6.81 -7.27 36.11
C GLY A 34 5.80 -6.50 36.96
N CYS A 35 5.95 -5.17 37.06
CA CYS A 35 5.00 -4.32 37.79
C CYS A 35 3.62 -4.31 37.12
N CYS A 36 3.55 -4.23 35.79
CA CYS A 36 2.28 -4.29 35.05
C CYS A 36 1.58 -5.64 35.22
N ILE A 37 2.33 -6.75 35.19
CA ILE A 37 1.79 -8.09 35.46
C ILE A 37 1.27 -8.18 36.89
N LEU A 38 2.00 -7.64 37.87
CA LEU A 38 1.58 -7.64 39.27
C LEU A 38 0.25 -6.88 39.45
N VAL A 39 0.15 -5.66 38.89
CA VAL A 39 -1.07 -4.86 38.94
C VAL A 39 -2.22 -5.57 38.22
N GLY A 40 -1.99 -6.15 37.04
CA GLY A 40 -2.98 -6.94 36.32
C GLY A 40 -3.46 -8.16 37.12
N THR A 41 -2.54 -8.83 37.82
CA THR A 41 -2.85 -9.99 38.68
C THR A 41 -3.68 -9.57 39.89
N CYS A 42 -3.36 -8.43 40.52
CA CYS A 42 -4.16 -7.88 41.63
C CYS A 42 -5.60 -7.56 41.20
N VAL A 43 -5.79 -6.99 40.01
CA VAL A 43 -7.12 -6.73 39.44
C VAL A 43 -7.88 -8.04 39.18
N LEU A 44 -7.20 -9.06 38.63
CA LEU A 44 -7.77 -10.39 38.39
C LEU A 44 -8.18 -11.11 39.69
N LEU A 45 -7.46 -10.89 40.79
CA LEU A 45 -7.77 -11.42 42.11
C LEU A 45 -8.88 -10.65 42.84
N GLY A 46 -9.58 -9.75 42.16
CA GLY A 46 -10.75 -9.05 42.72
C GLY A 46 -10.40 -7.83 43.56
N MET A 47 -9.18 -7.30 43.50
CA MET A 47 -8.85 -6.00 44.10
C MET A 47 -9.41 -4.85 43.25
N THR A 48 -10.74 -4.76 43.18
CA THR A 48 -11.47 -3.78 42.35
C THR A 48 -11.21 -2.34 42.77
N TRP A 49 -10.77 -2.11 44.00
CA TRP A 49 -10.37 -0.78 44.52
C TRP A 49 -9.16 -0.17 43.79
N LEU A 50 -8.32 -0.98 43.13
CA LEU A 50 -7.23 -0.50 42.26
C LEU A 50 -7.76 0.18 40.97
N ARG A 51 -9.04 0.02 40.63
CA ARG A 51 -9.66 0.70 39.47
C ARG A 51 -9.98 2.16 39.75
N GLU A 52 -10.09 2.57 41.01
CA GLU A 52 -10.36 3.95 41.35
C GLU A 52 -9.08 4.77 41.17
N LEU A 53 -9.11 5.72 40.22
CA LEU A 53 -7.94 6.47 39.75
C LEU A 53 -7.15 7.14 40.89
N TRP A 54 -7.87 7.59 41.93
CA TRP A 54 -7.31 8.29 43.09
C TRP A 54 -6.59 7.38 44.09
N LEU A 55 -6.84 6.07 44.07
CA LEU A 55 -6.18 5.07 44.92
C LEU A 55 -5.18 4.23 44.13
N GLY A 56 -5.56 3.80 42.93
CA GLY A 56 -4.76 2.91 42.09
C GLY A 56 -3.48 3.55 41.56
N LEU A 57 -3.54 4.83 41.17
CA LEU A 57 -2.39 5.54 40.64
C LEU A 57 -1.31 5.81 41.71
N PRO A 58 -1.62 6.35 42.91
CA PRO A 58 -0.61 6.49 43.95
C PRO A 58 -0.05 5.15 44.42
N ILE A 59 -0.87 4.10 44.55
CA ILE A 59 -0.37 2.78 44.99
C ILE A 59 0.48 2.11 43.93
N GLY A 60 0.10 2.21 42.64
CA GLY A 60 0.94 1.75 41.53
C GLY A 60 2.27 2.50 41.47
N LEU A 61 2.25 3.82 41.65
CA LEU A 61 3.46 4.64 41.71
C LEU A 61 4.33 4.28 42.92
N TRP A 62 3.73 4.06 44.09
CA TRP A 62 4.43 3.62 45.30
C TRP A 62 5.05 2.24 45.16
N LEU A 63 4.39 1.30 44.46
CA LEU A 63 4.97 -0.01 44.16
C LEU A 63 6.17 0.13 43.22
N ILE A 64 6.09 0.97 42.19
CA ILE A 64 7.22 1.25 41.29
C ILE A 64 8.38 1.90 42.05
N ILE A 65 8.11 2.92 42.87
CA ILE A 65 9.14 3.62 43.64
C ILE A 65 9.76 2.71 44.73
N GLY A 66 8.93 1.99 45.49
CA GLY A 66 9.36 1.11 46.58
C GLY A 66 10.23 -0.03 46.07
N THR A 67 9.88 -0.60 44.92
CA THR A 67 10.67 -1.67 44.31
C THR A 67 11.94 -1.14 43.61
N TYR A 68 11.88 0.03 42.99
CA TYR A 68 13.08 0.70 42.45
C TYR A 68 14.08 1.06 43.55
N THR A 69 13.60 1.56 44.69
CA THR A 69 14.44 1.85 45.86
C THR A 69 15.00 0.59 46.52
N LEU A 70 14.22 -0.50 46.62
CA LEU A 70 14.73 -1.81 47.05
C LEU A 70 15.80 -2.37 46.09
N SER A 71 15.65 -2.18 44.78
CA SER A 71 16.65 -2.58 43.77
C SER A 71 17.95 -1.77 43.91
N LEU A 72 17.85 -0.48 44.23
CA LEU A 72 19.00 0.38 44.50
C LEU A 72 19.71 0.04 45.83
N LEU A 73 18.94 -0.32 46.86
CA LEU A 73 19.49 -0.68 48.18
C LEU A 73 20.05 -2.11 48.22
N GLY A 74 19.58 -2.99 47.33
CA GLY A 74 19.97 -4.40 47.24
C GLY A 74 21.25 -4.69 46.45
N GLN A 75 22.01 -3.69 45.99
CA GLN A 75 23.27 -3.97 45.29
C GLN A 75 24.39 -4.37 46.28
N PRO A 76 24.88 -5.63 46.25
CA PRO A 76 26.00 -6.04 47.08
C PRO A 76 27.28 -5.28 46.68
N ARG A 77 28.04 -4.85 47.68
CA ARG A 77 29.32 -4.11 47.54
C ARG A 77 30.40 -4.85 46.72
N GLU A 78 30.20 -6.14 46.41
CA GLU A 78 31.15 -7.00 45.72
C GLU A 78 31.39 -6.63 44.25
N ASN A 79 30.43 -5.98 43.58
CA ASN A 79 30.58 -5.58 42.17
C ASN A 79 31.61 -4.46 41.93
N ARG A 80 32.04 -3.72 42.98
CA ARG A 80 33.12 -2.72 42.86
C ARG A 80 34.51 -3.36 42.78
N ILE A 81 34.70 -4.58 43.28
CA ILE A 81 36.01 -5.26 43.28
C ILE A 81 36.23 -5.96 41.94
N VAL A 82 35.20 -6.63 41.41
CA VAL A 82 35.26 -7.29 40.08
C VAL A 82 35.46 -6.27 38.96
N PHE A 83 34.83 -5.09 39.05
CA PHE A 83 35.02 -4.02 38.08
C PHE A 83 36.45 -3.44 38.09
N ARG A 84 37.11 -3.37 39.26
CA ARG A 84 38.51 -2.93 39.35
C ARG A 84 39.51 -3.97 38.85
N LEU A 85 39.24 -5.26 39.06
CA LEU A 85 40.08 -6.33 38.53
C LEU A 85 39.99 -6.41 37.00
N ASN A 86 38.80 -6.24 36.43
CA ASN A 86 38.59 -6.35 34.99
C ASN A 86 39.23 -5.18 34.22
N ASN A 87 39.27 -3.98 34.82
CA ASN A 87 39.97 -2.85 34.21
C ASN A 87 41.50 -3.01 34.27
N ARG A 88 42.07 -3.61 35.33
CA ARG A 88 43.52 -3.89 35.38
C ARG A 88 43.97 -4.90 34.31
N LEU A 89 43.20 -5.97 34.09
CA LEU A 89 43.52 -6.96 33.05
C LEU A 89 43.40 -6.38 31.64
N ARG A 90 42.53 -5.38 31.45
CA ARG A 90 42.36 -4.69 30.16
C ARG A 90 43.51 -3.72 29.86
N ASP A 91 44.05 -3.07 30.88
CA ASP A 91 45.22 -2.19 30.73
C ASP A 91 46.50 -3.02 30.45
N GLU A 92 46.64 -4.20 31.06
CA GLU A 92 47.76 -5.12 30.80
C GLU A 92 47.73 -5.72 29.38
N ASN A 93 46.55 -6.07 28.85
CA ASN A 93 46.41 -6.56 27.47
C ASN A 93 46.61 -5.47 26.41
N SER A 94 46.34 -4.21 26.75
CA SER A 94 46.57 -3.08 25.85
C SER A 94 48.06 -2.73 25.73
N ALA A 95 48.87 -3.03 26.75
CA ALA A 95 50.32 -2.88 26.71
C ALA A 95 51.00 -3.98 25.88
N ALA A 96 50.44 -5.18 25.83
CA ALA A 96 50.97 -6.29 25.04
C ALA A 96 50.71 -6.14 23.52
N ALA A 97 49.64 -5.45 23.12
CA ALA A 97 49.28 -5.27 21.71
C ALA A 97 50.13 -4.24 20.95
N ASN A 98 50.92 -3.41 21.64
CA ASN A 98 51.75 -2.37 21.03
C ASN A 98 53.17 -2.82 20.64
N TYR A 99 53.50 -4.11 20.79
CA TYR A 99 54.86 -4.63 20.53
C TYR A 99 55.03 -5.33 19.17
N ASP A 100 53.98 -5.46 18.35
CA ASP A 100 53.99 -6.33 17.15
C ASP A 100 53.86 -5.59 15.80
N GLU A 101 53.89 -4.25 15.78
CA GLU A 101 53.65 -3.46 14.55
C GLU A 101 54.94 -2.95 13.88
N HIS A 102 56.01 -3.76 13.86
CA HIS A 102 57.27 -3.45 13.16
C HIS A 102 57.82 -4.64 12.36
N THR A 103 56.97 -5.32 11.59
CA THR A 103 57.44 -6.23 10.52
C THR A 103 56.35 -6.42 9.47
N HIS A 104 56.42 -5.67 8.38
CA HIS A 104 56.22 -6.12 6.99
C HIS A 104 55.87 -4.93 6.09
N ASP A 105 56.92 -4.37 5.50
CA ASP A 105 56.86 -3.63 4.25
C ASP A 105 57.47 -4.54 3.17
N VAL A 106 57.10 -4.32 1.89
CA VAL A 106 57.64 -4.88 0.62
C VAL A 106 56.60 -5.61 -0.27
N SER A 107 56.62 -5.15 -1.54
CA SER A 107 56.17 -5.73 -2.84
C SER A 107 54.73 -5.44 -3.31
N MET A 108 54.52 -4.51 -4.27
CA MET A 108 54.68 -4.60 -5.75
C MET A 108 53.69 -5.59 -6.41
N SER A 109 53.09 -5.41 -7.60
CA SER A 109 52.80 -4.35 -8.59
C SER A 109 52.19 -5.06 -9.83
N PHE A 110 51.59 -4.32 -10.79
CA PHE A 110 51.18 -4.75 -12.17
C PHE A 110 49.89 -5.61 -12.29
N GLN A 111 49.00 -5.50 -13.29
CA GLN A 111 49.14 -5.12 -14.71
C GLN A 111 47.79 -4.70 -15.37
N ARG A 112 47.89 -4.03 -16.52
CA ARG A 112 46.88 -3.35 -17.35
C ARG A 112 46.90 -3.94 -18.77
N ALA A 113 45.75 -4.06 -19.47
CA ALA A 113 45.57 -4.10 -20.96
C ALA A 113 44.13 -4.59 -21.29
N SER A 114 43.20 -3.83 -21.90
CA SER A 114 43.07 -3.30 -23.28
C SER A 114 42.55 -4.31 -24.32
N GLY A 115 41.47 -3.96 -25.04
CA GLY A 115 41.04 -4.65 -26.26
C GLY A 115 39.74 -4.11 -26.89
N THR A 116 39.86 -3.40 -28.01
CA THR A 116 38.81 -2.83 -28.89
C THR A 116 38.51 -3.75 -30.09
N ARG A 117 37.33 -3.61 -30.74
CA ARG A 117 37.13 -3.30 -32.20
C ARG A 117 36.05 -4.12 -32.97
N SER A 118 35.35 -3.39 -33.87
CA SER A 118 34.69 -3.73 -35.17
C SER A 118 33.26 -4.31 -35.13
N GLU A 119 32.18 -3.75 -35.70
CA GLU A 119 31.77 -3.15 -37.00
C GLU A 119 31.39 -4.12 -38.16
N ARG A 120 30.20 -3.86 -38.74
CA ARG A 120 29.54 -4.30 -40.01
C ARG A 120 28.88 -5.71 -40.02
N GLU A 121 27.74 -5.98 -40.67
CA GLU A 121 27.11 -5.40 -41.88
C GLU A 121 25.61 -5.81 -41.98
N SER A 122 24.88 -5.12 -42.87
CA SER A 122 23.44 -5.11 -43.18
C SER A 122 22.92 -6.27 -44.06
N VAL A 123 21.65 -6.69 -43.89
CA VAL A 123 20.81 -7.29 -44.96
C VAL A 123 19.32 -6.92 -44.77
N GLU A 124 18.68 -6.54 -45.88
CA GLU A 124 17.26 -6.16 -46.07
C GLU A 124 16.27 -7.35 -46.03
N GLY A 125 15.01 -7.04 -45.67
CA GLY A 125 13.83 -7.62 -46.32
C GLY A 125 13.03 -8.69 -45.57
N ASN A 126 11.96 -8.29 -44.87
CA ASN A 126 10.59 -8.81 -45.08
C ASN A 126 9.60 -8.22 -44.08
N THR A 127 8.62 -7.46 -44.58
CA THR A 127 7.41 -7.08 -43.88
C THR A 127 6.47 -8.28 -43.74
N SER A 128 6.61 -8.99 -42.63
CA SER A 128 5.53 -9.76 -42.02
C SER A 128 5.20 -9.05 -40.71
N ARG A 129 3.92 -8.71 -40.53
CA ARG A 129 3.36 -8.11 -39.31
C ARG A 129 3.54 -9.13 -38.18
N SER A 130 4.70 -9.07 -37.53
CA SER A 130 5.01 -9.87 -36.35
C SER A 130 4.17 -9.29 -35.22
N VAL A 131 3.48 -10.19 -34.52
CA VAL A 131 3.02 -9.95 -33.16
C VAL A 131 4.26 -9.47 -32.40
N MET A 132 4.16 -8.24 -31.90
CA MET A 132 5.21 -7.56 -31.16
C MET A 132 5.48 -8.39 -29.91
N ASP A 133 6.70 -8.89 -29.75
CA ASP A 133 7.17 -9.53 -28.50
C ASP A 133 7.15 -8.46 -27.39
N THR A 134 5.99 -8.29 -26.75
CA THR A 134 5.76 -7.41 -25.59
C THR A 134 6.01 -8.11 -24.24
N ASP A 135 6.64 -9.29 -24.25
CA ASP A 135 6.62 -10.18 -23.08
C ASP A 135 7.56 -9.75 -21.92
N ASP A 136 8.50 -8.81 -22.12
CA ASP A 136 9.50 -8.48 -21.09
C ASP A 136 9.33 -7.10 -20.41
N SER A 137 8.55 -6.15 -20.96
CA SER A 137 8.48 -4.77 -20.44
C SER A 137 7.76 -4.67 -19.09
N ILE A 138 6.64 -5.38 -18.91
CA ILE A 138 5.86 -5.36 -17.66
C ILE A 138 6.64 -6.05 -16.51
N GLY A 139 7.61 -6.93 -16.81
CA GLY A 139 8.37 -7.67 -15.81
C GLY A 139 9.75 -7.11 -15.44
N SER A 140 10.37 -6.32 -16.32
CA SER A 140 11.79 -5.95 -16.25
C SER A 140 12.16 -4.94 -15.14
N TRP A 141 11.21 -4.18 -14.59
CA TRP A 141 11.48 -3.15 -13.57
C TRP A 141 11.73 -3.70 -12.15
N ALA A 142 11.53 -5.00 -11.93
CA ALA A 142 11.88 -5.63 -10.66
C ALA A 142 13.35 -6.06 -10.65
N GLY A 143 14.16 -5.40 -9.84
CA GLY A 143 15.51 -5.88 -9.52
C GLY A 143 15.47 -7.33 -9.03
N SER A 144 16.53 -8.10 -9.31
CA SER A 144 16.66 -9.51 -8.91
C SER A 144 16.45 -9.67 -7.40
N LEU A 145 15.27 -10.14 -7.01
CA LEU A 145 14.92 -10.52 -5.64
C LEU A 145 14.85 -12.04 -5.57
N SER A 146 15.51 -12.64 -4.59
CA SER A 146 15.47 -14.08 -4.34
C SER A 146 14.06 -14.50 -3.90
N SER A 147 13.50 -15.55 -4.53
CA SER A 147 12.24 -16.18 -4.10
C SER A 147 12.34 -16.64 -2.63
N VAL A 148 11.32 -16.34 -1.84
CA VAL A 148 11.23 -16.75 -0.42
C VAL A 148 10.08 -17.73 -0.24
N ARG A 149 10.39 -18.93 0.28
CA ARG A 149 9.39 -19.95 0.66
C ARG A 149 9.37 -20.13 2.16
N GLY A 150 8.24 -19.78 2.78
CA GLY A 150 8.01 -19.92 4.23
C GLY A 150 7.38 -21.28 4.59
N PRO A 151 7.71 -21.85 5.76
CA PRO A 151 7.07 -23.08 6.26
C PRO A 151 5.62 -22.85 6.71
N ILE A 152 4.77 -23.87 6.63
CA ILE A 152 3.43 -23.86 7.25
C ILE A 152 3.59 -24.08 8.75
N VAL A 153 2.97 -23.21 9.54
CA VAL A 153 2.89 -23.35 10.99
C VAL A 153 1.54 -23.97 11.35
N ASP A 154 1.60 -25.12 12.02
CA ASP A 154 0.43 -25.79 12.56
C ASP A 154 -0.13 -24.97 13.74
N PRO A 155 -1.37 -24.44 13.65
CA PRO A 155 -1.99 -23.67 14.74
C PRO A 155 -2.19 -24.49 16.02
N ASP A 156 -2.27 -25.82 15.92
CA ASP A 156 -2.48 -26.72 17.05
C ASP A 156 -1.18 -27.02 17.79
N LYS A 157 -0.04 -26.59 17.26
CA LYS A 157 1.22 -26.62 18.00
C LYS A 157 1.10 -25.63 19.17
N PRO A 158 1.14 -26.09 20.43
CA PRO A 158 0.90 -25.22 21.57
C PRO A 158 1.94 -24.11 21.57
N LEU A 159 1.46 -22.86 21.43
CA LEU A 159 2.26 -21.67 21.70
C LEU A 159 2.99 -21.87 23.03
N SER A 160 4.26 -21.48 23.08
CA SER A 160 5.03 -21.56 24.31
C SER A 160 4.26 -20.82 25.42
N THR A 161 4.40 -21.28 26.66
CA THR A 161 3.72 -20.65 27.80
C THR A 161 4.02 -19.14 27.86
N ILE A 162 5.22 -18.74 27.45
CA ILE A 162 5.66 -17.34 27.37
C ILE A 162 4.89 -16.57 26.29
N GLU A 163 4.76 -17.10 25.07
CA GLU A 163 3.98 -16.45 24.00
C GLU A 163 2.50 -16.32 24.37
N ARG A 164 1.91 -17.33 25.03
CA ARG A 164 0.53 -17.23 25.53
C ARG A 164 0.36 -16.17 26.60
N VAL A 165 1.33 -16.05 27.51
CA VAL A 165 1.33 -15.01 28.54
C VAL A 165 1.52 -13.63 27.90
N LEU A 166 2.42 -13.48 26.93
CA LEU A 166 2.63 -12.21 26.22
C LEU A 166 1.44 -11.81 25.34
N LEU A 167 0.79 -12.76 24.66
CA LEU A 167 -0.43 -12.52 23.90
C LEU A 167 -1.59 -12.13 24.82
N ARG A 168 -1.82 -12.88 25.92
CA ARG A 168 -2.88 -12.53 26.89
C ARG A 168 -2.61 -11.23 27.63
N ALA A 169 -1.35 -10.97 27.99
CA ALA A 169 -0.94 -9.69 28.54
C ALA A 169 -1.12 -8.59 27.49
N GLY A 170 -0.85 -8.86 26.21
CA GLY A 170 -1.09 -7.95 25.10
C GLY A 170 -2.57 -7.71 24.82
N ASP A 171 -3.45 -8.69 25.00
CA ASP A 171 -4.91 -8.52 24.89
C ASP A 171 -5.45 -7.74 26.08
N ALA A 172 -4.94 -7.97 27.29
CA ALA A 172 -5.30 -7.20 28.47
C ALA A 172 -4.80 -5.76 28.36
N VAL A 173 -3.54 -5.55 27.99
CA VAL A 173 -2.94 -4.24 27.74
C VAL A 173 -3.60 -3.56 26.55
N GLY A 174 -3.90 -4.30 25.47
CA GLY A 174 -4.61 -3.81 24.29
C GLY A 174 -6.06 -3.44 24.60
N SER A 175 -6.73 -4.15 25.49
CA SER A 175 -8.06 -3.81 26.01
C SER A 175 -8.01 -2.58 26.89
N ILE A 176 -7.00 -2.46 27.78
CA ILE A 176 -6.76 -1.26 28.58
C ILE A 176 -6.43 -0.07 27.69
N ILE A 177 -5.55 -0.23 26.70
CA ILE A 177 -5.22 0.79 25.69
C ILE A 177 -6.46 1.10 24.86
N GLY A 178 -7.29 0.13 24.51
CA GLY A 178 -8.54 0.33 23.79
C GLY A 178 -9.55 1.16 24.58
N LEU A 179 -9.62 0.95 25.89
CA LEU A 179 -10.42 1.76 26.82
C LEU A 179 -9.84 3.19 26.96
N VAL A 180 -8.51 3.32 26.99
CA VAL A 180 -7.80 4.61 27.06
C VAL A 180 -7.81 5.37 25.72
N ASN A 181 -7.89 4.66 24.59
CA ASN A 181 -7.97 5.19 23.22
C ASN A 181 -9.26 5.96 22.91
N THR A 182 -10.08 6.24 23.93
CA THR A 182 -11.08 7.31 23.86
C THR A 182 -10.44 8.70 23.75
N SER A 183 -9.17 8.85 24.15
CA SER A 183 -8.36 10.06 23.93
C SER A 183 -7.32 9.87 22.82
N PRO A 184 -7.35 10.65 21.71
CA PRO A 184 -6.36 10.57 20.62
C PRO A 184 -4.92 10.86 21.06
N VAL A 185 -4.74 11.61 22.14
CA VAL A 185 -3.44 12.06 22.65
C VAL A 185 -2.63 10.87 23.21
N ASP A 186 -3.31 9.88 23.78
CA ASP A 186 -2.66 8.76 24.48
C ASP A 186 -2.20 7.65 23.53
N ALA A 187 -2.94 7.42 22.44
CA ALA A 187 -2.59 6.43 21.41
C ALA A 187 -1.23 6.73 20.76
N GLY A 188 -1.00 8.00 20.41
CA GLY A 188 0.23 8.45 19.77
C GLY A 188 1.46 8.29 20.66
N PHE A 189 1.31 8.47 21.98
CA PHE A 189 2.40 8.29 22.93
C PHE A 189 2.83 6.82 23.03
N VAL A 190 1.88 5.88 23.09
CA VAL A 190 2.17 4.45 23.13
C VAL A 190 2.90 4.02 21.86
N ILE A 191 2.38 4.42 20.69
CA ILE A 191 2.99 4.08 19.39
C ILE A 191 4.44 4.56 19.31
N LYS A 192 4.70 5.84 19.62
CA LYS A 192 6.06 6.41 19.65
C LYS A 192 6.97 5.70 20.64
N SER A 193 6.42 5.26 21.77
CA SER A 193 7.18 4.51 22.79
C SER A 193 7.57 3.12 22.27
N LEU A 194 6.65 2.40 21.60
CA LEU A 194 6.93 1.10 20.99
C LEU A 194 7.98 1.19 19.88
N GLU A 195 7.98 2.25 19.11
CA GLU A 195 9.00 2.53 18.10
C GLU A 195 10.35 2.82 18.75
N ARG A 196 10.37 3.67 19.78
CA ARG A 196 11.61 4.04 20.49
C ARG A 196 12.31 2.85 21.13
N ILE A 197 11.56 1.90 21.71
CA ILE A 197 12.13 0.71 22.34
C ILE A 197 12.48 -0.39 21.34
N GLY A 198 12.23 -0.19 20.04
CA GLY A 198 12.48 -1.21 19.02
C GLY A 198 11.63 -2.47 19.24
N TRP A 199 10.36 -2.32 19.66
CA TRP A 199 9.48 -3.47 19.91
C TRP A 199 9.44 -4.39 18.69
N PRO A 200 9.62 -5.72 18.87
CA PRO A 200 9.89 -6.64 17.78
C PRO A 200 8.78 -6.64 16.74
N GLU A 201 9.19 -6.67 15.47
CA GLU A 201 8.29 -6.89 14.34
C GLU A 201 8.10 -8.39 14.11
N ARG A 202 6.87 -8.81 13.81
CA ARG A 202 6.59 -10.18 13.37
C ARG A 202 6.51 -10.28 11.84
N PRO A 203 6.85 -11.44 11.24
CA PRO A 203 6.66 -11.67 9.81
C PRO A 203 5.19 -11.52 9.41
N ILE A 204 4.94 -11.40 8.12
CA ILE A 204 3.58 -11.37 7.56
C ILE A 204 2.92 -12.72 7.87
N ARG A 205 1.67 -12.70 8.35
CA ARG A 205 0.91 -13.90 8.69
C ARG A 205 -0.32 -14.00 7.83
N VAL A 206 -0.46 -15.11 7.11
CA VAL A 206 -1.63 -15.37 6.28
C VAL A 206 -2.29 -16.67 6.71
N GLY A 207 -3.59 -16.59 6.98
CA GLY A 207 -4.41 -17.76 7.26
C GLY A 207 -4.92 -18.43 5.97
N LEU A 208 -4.93 -19.75 5.92
CA LEU A 208 -5.55 -20.53 4.85
C LEU A 208 -6.62 -21.45 5.40
N CYS A 209 -7.85 -21.26 4.92
CA CYS A 209 -9.01 -22.10 5.13
C CYS A 209 -9.64 -22.44 3.77
N VAL A 210 -8.85 -23.11 2.94
CA VAL A 210 -9.23 -23.55 1.59
C VAL A 210 -8.93 -25.03 1.43
N ARG A 211 -9.48 -25.66 0.38
CA ARG A 211 -9.13 -27.05 0.03
C ARG A 211 -7.62 -27.25 -0.21
N LYS A 212 -7.17 -28.49 -0.04
CA LYS A 212 -5.74 -28.84 -0.07
C LYS A 212 -5.07 -28.48 -1.40
N GLU A 213 -5.76 -28.71 -2.50
CA GLU A 213 -5.29 -28.45 -3.85
C GLU A 213 -4.98 -26.97 -4.02
N LEU A 214 -5.92 -26.09 -3.66
CA LEU A 214 -5.76 -24.64 -3.77
C LEU A 214 -4.64 -24.14 -2.85
N SER A 215 -4.58 -24.65 -1.61
CA SER A 215 -3.48 -24.32 -0.69
C SER A 215 -2.12 -24.71 -1.28
N SER A 216 -2.03 -25.85 -1.96
CA SER A 216 -0.78 -26.31 -2.58
C SER A 216 -0.33 -25.39 -3.71
N TRP A 217 -1.25 -24.85 -4.51
CA TRP A 217 -0.92 -23.93 -5.59
C TRP A 217 -0.38 -22.60 -5.05
N ILE A 218 -1.04 -22.04 -4.03
CA ILE A 218 -0.60 -20.79 -3.37
C ILE A 218 0.77 -20.95 -2.71
N LEU A 219 1.01 -22.08 -2.03
CA LEU A 219 2.24 -22.34 -1.30
C LEU A 219 3.43 -22.72 -2.19
N SER A 220 3.17 -23.33 -3.35
CA SER A 220 4.22 -23.68 -4.32
C SER A 220 4.60 -22.54 -5.26
N SER A 221 3.74 -21.53 -5.36
CA SER A 221 4.02 -20.30 -6.12
C SER A 221 5.06 -19.44 -5.42
N ASP A 222 5.94 -18.82 -6.20
CA ASP A 222 6.96 -17.93 -5.68
C ASP A 222 6.33 -16.63 -5.14
N GLY A 223 6.82 -16.21 -3.97
CA GLY A 223 6.40 -14.98 -3.29
C GLY A 223 7.58 -14.03 -3.10
N VAL A 224 7.26 -12.77 -2.80
CA VAL A 224 8.26 -11.74 -2.48
C VAL A 224 8.37 -11.47 -0.98
N CYS A 225 7.37 -11.91 -0.21
CA CYS A 225 7.34 -11.73 1.24
C CYS A 225 7.75 -12.99 1.99
N ASP A 226 8.40 -12.80 3.15
CA ASP A 226 8.51 -13.86 4.15
C ASP A 226 7.16 -14.01 4.88
N VAL A 227 6.31 -14.86 4.30
CA VAL A 227 4.97 -15.15 4.83
C VAL A 227 5.00 -16.39 5.70
N GLN A 228 4.57 -16.21 6.96
CA GLN A 228 4.20 -17.28 7.85
C GLN A 228 2.77 -17.74 7.55
N TRP A 229 2.64 -18.95 7.00
CA TRP A 229 1.36 -19.55 6.66
C TRP A 229 0.75 -20.24 7.88
N VAL A 230 -0.52 -19.95 8.15
CA VAL A 230 -1.27 -20.48 9.29
C VAL A 230 -2.49 -21.23 8.76
N ARG A 231 -2.68 -22.48 9.17
CA ARG A 231 -3.94 -23.17 8.86
C ARG A 231 -5.06 -22.60 9.74
N VAL A 232 -6.22 -22.33 9.15
CA VAL A 232 -7.37 -21.78 9.88
C VAL A 232 -8.52 -22.79 9.85
N ASN A 233 -9.26 -22.90 10.96
CA ASN A 233 -10.46 -23.72 11.06
C ASN A 233 -11.65 -23.00 10.40
N SER A 234 -12.35 -23.68 9.49
CA SER A 234 -13.53 -23.16 8.78
C SER A 234 -14.70 -22.78 9.68
N GLN A 235 -14.74 -23.29 10.92
CA GLN A 235 -15.77 -22.94 11.89
C GLN A 235 -15.60 -21.53 12.50
N ILE A 236 -14.44 -20.91 12.33
CA ILE A 236 -14.16 -19.58 12.86
C ILE A 236 -14.45 -18.55 11.78
N SER A 237 -15.30 -17.56 12.08
CA SER A 237 -15.54 -16.46 11.13
C SER A 237 -14.23 -15.77 10.72
N PRO A 238 -14.04 -15.39 9.45
CA PRO A 238 -12.83 -14.77 8.93
C PRO A 238 -12.22 -13.67 9.81
N LYS A 239 -13.04 -12.69 10.19
CA LYS A 239 -12.61 -11.53 11.00
C LYS A 239 -12.06 -12.00 12.36
N LYS A 240 -12.78 -12.90 13.03
CA LYS A 240 -12.33 -13.52 14.28
C LYS A 240 -11.06 -14.34 14.12
N ALA A 241 -10.87 -15.01 12.98
CA ALA A 241 -9.62 -15.73 12.70
C ALA A 241 -8.43 -14.78 12.60
N CYS A 242 -8.60 -13.63 11.93
CA CYS A 242 -7.59 -12.57 11.89
C CYS A 242 -7.24 -12.07 13.29
N ASP A 243 -8.23 -11.90 14.17
CA ASP A 243 -7.97 -11.45 15.54
C ASP A 243 -7.27 -12.50 16.40
N VAL A 244 -7.79 -13.73 16.42
CA VAL A 244 -7.31 -14.83 17.27
C VAL A 244 -5.89 -15.25 16.89
N HIS A 245 -5.59 -15.34 15.60
CA HIS A 245 -4.29 -15.76 15.10
C HIS A 245 -3.37 -14.58 14.76
N VAL A 246 -3.84 -13.35 14.99
CA VAL A 246 -3.13 -12.10 14.66
C VAL A 246 -2.68 -12.12 13.19
N LEU A 247 -3.58 -12.43 12.27
CA LEU A 247 -3.28 -12.53 10.84
C LEU A 247 -3.27 -11.14 10.19
N ASP A 248 -2.47 -11.00 9.13
CA ASP A 248 -2.50 -9.83 8.24
C ASP A 248 -3.50 -10.03 7.09
N ALA A 249 -3.82 -11.27 6.74
CA ALA A 249 -4.91 -11.64 5.85
C ALA A 249 -5.34 -13.10 6.08
N VAL A 250 -6.51 -13.49 5.60
CA VAL A 250 -7.01 -14.87 5.60
C VAL A 250 -7.69 -15.17 4.26
N VAL A 251 -7.39 -16.33 3.68
CA VAL A 251 -8.05 -16.85 2.48
C VAL A 251 -9.01 -17.95 2.89
N ILE A 252 -10.27 -17.84 2.49
CA ILE A 252 -11.33 -18.76 2.87
C ILE A 252 -12.07 -19.22 1.63
N GLU A 253 -12.39 -20.51 1.59
CA GLU A 253 -13.32 -21.09 0.64
C GLU A 253 -14.64 -21.35 1.39
N ASP A 254 -15.72 -20.72 0.94
CA ASP A 254 -17.04 -20.93 1.54
C ASP A 254 -17.68 -22.25 1.07
N GLU A 255 -18.88 -22.56 1.59
CA GLU A 255 -19.60 -23.79 1.25
C GLU A 255 -20.04 -23.85 -0.22
N LEU A 256 -20.13 -22.71 -0.90
CA LEU A 256 -20.46 -22.58 -2.32
C LEU A 256 -19.20 -22.65 -3.21
N GLY A 257 -18.02 -22.77 -2.59
CA GLY A 257 -16.73 -22.79 -3.27
C GLY A 257 -16.23 -21.40 -3.67
N HIS A 258 -16.81 -20.30 -3.19
CA HIS A 258 -16.23 -18.98 -3.42
C HIS A 258 -15.00 -18.79 -2.55
N VAL A 259 -13.91 -18.37 -3.20
CA VAL A 259 -12.64 -18.08 -2.55
C VAL A 259 -12.57 -16.58 -2.29
N THR A 260 -12.50 -16.20 -1.02
CA THR A 260 -12.42 -14.81 -0.56
C THR A 260 -11.12 -14.56 0.21
N LEU A 261 -10.55 -13.38 0.03
CA LEU A 261 -9.38 -12.88 0.72
C LEU A 261 -9.79 -11.72 1.61
N ILE A 262 -9.70 -11.93 2.92
CA ILE A 262 -10.16 -10.99 3.93
C ILE A 262 -8.96 -10.47 4.71
N SER A 263 -8.89 -9.16 4.92
CA SER A 263 -7.86 -8.53 5.74
C SER A 263 -8.48 -7.84 6.97
N PRO A 264 -7.73 -7.71 8.09
CA PRO A 264 -8.27 -7.16 9.32
C PRO A 264 -8.63 -5.68 9.16
N GLU A 265 -9.84 -5.31 9.57
CA GLU A 265 -10.37 -3.95 9.51
C GLU A 265 -10.77 -3.49 10.91
N LEU A 266 -10.61 -2.20 11.19
CA LEU A 266 -11.05 -1.58 12.44
C LEU A 266 -12.26 -0.69 12.13
N ASP A 267 -13.31 -0.74 12.95
CA ASP A 267 -14.58 -0.01 12.70
C ASP A 267 -14.38 1.50 12.43
N ARG A 268 -13.40 2.12 13.09
CA ARG A 268 -13.09 3.56 12.94
C ARG A 268 -12.10 3.87 11.82
N ARG A 269 -11.58 2.84 11.17
CA ARG A 269 -10.50 2.95 10.18
C ARG A 269 -10.73 1.94 9.05
N PRO A 270 -11.76 2.20 8.23
CA PRO A 270 -12.12 1.27 7.18
C PRO A 270 -11.03 1.17 6.11
N ALA A 271 -11.15 0.13 5.31
CA ALA A 271 -10.37 -0.05 4.10
C ALA A 271 -10.54 1.14 3.13
N GLY A 272 -9.51 1.43 2.35
CA GLY A 272 -9.61 2.42 1.28
C GLY A 272 -10.53 1.94 0.15
N TRP A 273 -10.52 0.63 -0.11
CA TRP A 273 -11.39 -0.04 -1.06
C TRP A 273 -12.08 -1.21 -0.35
N SER A 274 -13.41 -1.26 -0.28
CA SER A 274 -14.07 -2.32 0.49
C SER A 274 -13.84 -3.72 -0.10
N ASP A 275 -13.99 -3.84 -1.41
CA ASP A 275 -13.85 -5.09 -2.16
C ASP A 275 -13.20 -4.84 -3.53
N TRP A 276 -11.98 -5.33 -3.73
CA TRP A 276 -11.24 -5.21 -4.99
C TRP A 276 -11.92 -5.90 -6.17
N SER A 277 -12.75 -6.92 -5.93
CA SER A 277 -13.38 -7.70 -6.99
C SER A 277 -14.52 -6.96 -7.67
N SER A 278 -15.11 -5.99 -6.98
CA SER A 278 -16.19 -5.16 -7.48
C SER A 278 -15.66 -3.84 -8.07
N PRO A 279 -16.21 -3.37 -9.21
CA PRO A 279 -15.89 -2.05 -9.71
C PRO A 279 -16.32 -0.99 -8.69
N LEU A 280 -15.46 0.00 -8.46
CA LEU A 280 -15.82 1.13 -7.61
C LEU A 280 -16.84 2.03 -8.32
N PRO A 281 -17.74 2.70 -7.58
CA PRO A 281 -18.56 3.76 -8.13
C PRO A 281 -17.70 4.80 -8.86
N LEU A 282 -18.23 5.37 -9.94
CA LEU A 282 -17.50 6.37 -10.70
C LEU A 282 -17.27 7.64 -9.86
N SER A 283 -16.02 7.92 -9.54
CA SER A 283 -15.59 9.16 -8.89
C SER A 283 -14.10 9.40 -9.12
N TYR A 284 -13.65 10.65 -9.00
CA TYR A 284 -12.24 10.98 -9.16
C TYR A 284 -11.35 10.21 -8.17
N GLY A 285 -11.75 10.20 -6.89
CA GLY A 285 -11.02 9.50 -5.83
C GLY A 285 -10.98 7.98 -6.00
N ASN A 286 -11.89 7.39 -6.78
CA ASN A 286 -11.87 5.96 -7.10
C ASN A 286 -11.05 5.66 -8.36
N ALA A 287 -11.05 6.57 -9.35
CA ALA A 287 -10.16 6.48 -10.50
C ALA A 287 -8.69 6.62 -10.08
N PHE A 288 -8.38 7.52 -9.14
CA PHE A 288 -7.02 7.81 -8.66
C PHE A 288 -6.93 7.62 -7.14
N ALA A 289 -7.08 6.36 -6.70
CA ALA A 289 -7.20 6.02 -5.29
C ALA A 289 -5.91 6.29 -4.50
N LEU A 290 -5.99 7.15 -3.49
CA LEU A 290 -4.88 7.43 -2.57
C LEU A 290 -4.54 6.23 -1.66
N ARG A 291 -5.50 5.32 -1.48
CA ARG A 291 -5.36 4.12 -0.64
C ARG A 291 -5.86 2.89 -1.40
N PHE A 292 -5.01 1.87 -1.46
CA PHE A 292 -5.30 0.61 -2.16
C PHE A 292 -5.71 -0.51 -1.21
N ASP A 293 -5.58 -0.34 0.10
CA ASP A 293 -5.85 -1.43 1.04
C ASP A 293 -7.31 -1.89 1.00
N THR A 294 -7.51 -3.21 1.00
CA THR A 294 -8.85 -3.81 0.90
C THR A 294 -9.35 -4.40 2.21
N ALA A 295 -10.66 -4.51 2.42
CA ALA A 295 -11.24 -5.30 3.51
C ALA A 295 -11.49 -6.75 3.07
N ASP A 296 -12.09 -6.91 1.89
CA ASP A 296 -12.46 -8.19 1.28
C ASP A 296 -12.01 -8.23 -0.19
N THR A 297 -11.96 -9.41 -0.79
CA THR A 297 -11.73 -9.60 -2.21
C THR A 297 -12.22 -10.97 -2.61
N VAL A 298 -13.21 -11.03 -3.50
CA VAL A 298 -13.59 -12.29 -4.15
C VAL A 298 -12.53 -12.63 -5.21
N LEU A 299 -11.82 -13.73 -5.00
CA LEU A 299 -10.77 -14.20 -5.91
C LEU A 299 -11.33 -15.12 -7.00
N GLY A 300 -12.56 -15.61 -6.83
CA GLY A 300 -13.27 -16.44 -7.81
C GLY A 300 -13.84 -17.72 -7.19
N ARG A 301 -14.43 -18.57 -8.02
CA ARG A 301 -14.91 -19.89 -7.59
C ARG A 301 -13.79 -20.92 -7.64
N SER A 302 -13.66 -21.71 -6.58
CA SER A 302 -12.59 -22.69 -6.44
C SER A 302 -12.57 -23.71 -7.57
N ILE A 303 -13.74 -24.14 -8.07
CA ILE A 303 -13.85 -25.06 -9.21
C ILE A 303 -13.30 -24.47 -10.52
N GLU A 304 -13.27 -23.15 -10.65
CA GLU A 304 -12.76 -22.44 -11.82
C GLU A 304 -11.26 -22.14 -11.70
N LEU A 305 -10.75 -22.03 -10.47
CA LEU A 305 -9.33 -21.83 -10.21
C LEU A 305 -8.50 -23.07 -10.58
N ARG A 306 -7.34 -22.84 -11.18
CA ARG A 306 -6.38 -23.84 -11.64
C ARG A 306 -5.00 -23.57 -11.04
N ALA A 307 -4.09 -24.53 -11.19
CA ALA A 307 -2.69 -24.36 -10.77
C ALA A 307 -2.00 -23.13 -11.38
N ALA A 308 -2.35 -22.78 -12.62
CA ALA A 308 -1.83 -21.60 -13.32
C ALA A 308 -2.23 -20.26 -12.65
N ASP A 309 -3.31 -20.24 -11.85
CA ASP A 309 -3.76 -19.04 -11.13
C ASP A 309 -2.96 -18.84 -9.83
N GLY A 310 -2.18 -19.84 -9.39
CA GLY A 310 -1.39 -19.82 -8.16
C GLY A 310 -0.50 -18.58 -7.98
N PRO A 311 0.32 -18.18 -8.97
CA PRO A 311 1.19 -17.00 -8.86
C PRO A 311 0.41 -15.69 -8.64
N MET A 312 -0.70 -15.51 -9.37
CA MET A 312 -1.54 -14.32 -9.23
C MET A 312 -2.26 -14.28 -7.88
N LEU A 313 -2.83 -15.41 -7.45
CA LEU A 313 -3.42 -15.55 -6.12
C LEU A 313 -2.39 -15.22 -5.04
N ARG A 314 -1.18 -15.78 -5.13
CA ARG A 314 -0.08 -15.51 -4.20
C ARG A 314 0.30 -14.03 -4.16
N ALA A 315 0.43 -13.39 -5.31
CA ALA A 315 0.77 -11.97 -5.40
C ALA A 315 -0.31 -11.08 -4.76
N MET A 316 -1.59 -11.35 -5.01
CA MET A 316 -2.71 -10.61 -4.41
C MET A 316 -2.81 -10.80 -2.90
N ILE A 317 -2.60 -12.03 -2.42
CA ILE A 317 -2.58 -12.36 -0.98
C ILE A 317 -1.48 -11.59 -0.26
N GLU A 318 -0.26 -11.62 -0.80
CA GLU A 318 0.88 -10.89 -0.22
C GLU A 318 0.65 -9.39 -0.23
N LEU A 319 0.19 -8.85 -1.35
CA LEU A 319 -0.11 -7.43 -1.48
C LEU A 319 -1.18 -6.99 -0.46
N SER A 320 -2.28 -7.72 -0.35
CA SER A 320 -3.34 -7.43 0.62
C SER A 320 -2.82 -7.50 2.07
N ALA A 321 -2.01 -8.51 2.39
CA ALA A 321 -1.43 -8.66 3.72
C ALA A 321 -0.42 -7.55 4.06
N VAL A 322 0.35 -7.07 3.08
CA VAL A 322 1.26 -5.92 3.23
C VAL A 322 0.45 -4.64 3.42
N LEU A 323 -0.53 -4.38 2.56
CA LEU A 323 -1.36 -3.17 2.61
C LEU A 323 -2.26 -3.13 3.85
N SER A 324 -2.64 -4.27 4.44
CA SER A 324 -3.38 -4.29 5.71
C SER A 324 -2.57 -3.76 6.89
N ARG A 325 -1.24 -3.63 6.73
CA ARG A 325 -0.36 -2.92 7.67
C ARG A 325 -0.16 -1.44 7.32
N ASN A 326 -0.99 -0.85 6.47
CA ASN A 326 -1.01 0.60 6.32
C ASN A 326 -1.27 1.26 7.69
N GLU A 327 -0.67 2.42 7.98
CA GLU A 327 -0.85 3.09 9.26
C GLU A 327 -2.30 3.47 9.55
N HIS A 328 -3.06 3.77 8.49
CA HIS A 328 -4.50 3.99 8.57
C HIS A 328 -5.24 2.73 8.97
N ARG A 329 -4.70 1.52 8.82
CA ARG A 329 -5.35 0.26 9.21
C ARG A 329 -4.92 -0.28 10.57
N MET A 330 -4.00 0.38 11.27
CA MET A 330 -3.40 -0.15 12.49
C MET A 330 -3.52 0.76 13.70
N ASP A 331 -4.07 0.20 14.78
CA ASP A 331 -4.07 0.82 16.10
C ASP A 331 -2.84 0.42 16.93
N ALA A 332 -2.76 0.95 18.15
CA ALA A 332 -1.69 0.63 19.09
C ALA A 332 -1.69 -0.86 19.48
N SER A 333 -2.86 -1.52 19.51
CA SER A 333 -2.99 -2.95 19.82
C SER A 333 -2.34 -3.83 18.73
N ALA A 334 -2.59 -3.54 17.46
CA ALA A 334 -1.94 -4.20 16.33
C ALA A 334 -0.41 -4.03 16.39
N ARG A 335 0.07 -2.81 16.70
CA ARG A 335 1.52 -2.54 16.85
C ARG A 335 2.14 -3.29 18.03
N TRP A 336 1.44 -3.36 19.15
CA TRP A 336 1.86 -4.16 20.31
C TRP A 336 1.96 -5.65 19.97
N ARG A 337 1.03 -6.17 19.16
CA ARG A 337 1.06 -7.55 18.64
C ARG A 337 2.09 -7.77 17.51
N GLY A 338 3.00 -6.81 17.30
CA GLY A 338 4.14 -6.91 16.39
C GLY A 338 3.85 -6.53 14.94
N ARG A 339 2.65 -6.03 14.60
CA ARG A 339 2.37 -5.51 13.25
C ARG A 339 3.00 -4.12 13.10
N ARG A 340 3.96 -3.96 12.19
CA ARG A 340 4.59 -2.66 11.93
C ARG A 340 4.16 -2.10 10.57
N PRO A 341 4.06 -0.77 10.42
CA PRO A 341 3.68 -0.19 9.13
C PRO A 341 4.84 -0.26 8.15
N PHE A 342 4.51 -0.60 6.92
CA PHE A 342 5.49 -0.56 5.83
C PHE A 342 5.74 0.87 5.30
N ASP A 343 4.89 1.83 5.68
CA ASP A 343 4.85 3.19 5.12
C ASP A 343 5.36 4.30 6.07
N VAL A 344 6.06 3.94 7.16
CA VAL A 344 6.61 4.99 8.04
C VAL A 344 7.79 5.65 7.35
N GLN A 345 7.64 6.93 6.97
CA GLN A 345 8.57 7.82 6.24
C GLN A 345 10.05 7.88 6.73
N GLY A 346 10.46 7.08 7.71
CA GLY A 346 11.85 6.94 8.18
C GLY A 346 12.55 5.63 7.79
N ALA A 347 11.82 4.58 7.40
CA ALA A 347 12.39 3.26 7.15
C ALA A 347 12.34 2.90 5.65
N ARG A 348 13.31 3.41 4.87
CA ARG A 348 13.47 3.13 3.41
C ARG A 348 13.43 1.63 3.04
N PHE A 349 13.64 0.73 4.01
CA PHE A 349 13.63 -0.71 3.79
C PHE A 349 12.23 -1.26 3.47
N ASN A 350 11.17 -0.61 3.97
CA ASN A 350 9.82 -1.17 3.92
C ASN A 350 9.02 -0.79 2.66
N ALA A 351 9.30 0.38 2.06
CA ALA A 351 8.72 0.77 0.77
C ALA A 351 9.07 -0.23 -0.34
N ARG A 352 10.27 -0.83 -0.28
CA ARG A 352 10.73 -1.85 -1.24
C ARG A 352 9.88 -3.12 -1.21
N VAL A 353 9.33 -3.50 -0.06
CA VAL A 353 8.46 -4.68 0.04
C VAL A 353 7.14 -4.41 -0.67
N VAL A 354 6.55 -3.22 -0.46
CA VAL A 354 5.32 -2.80 -1.14
C VAL A 354 5.56 -2.74 -2.66
N GLU A 355 6.64 -2.09 -3.10
CA GLU A 355 7.04 -2.04 -4.51
C GLU A 355 7.27 -3.44 -5.10
N ALA A 356 7.93 -4.34 -4.37
CA ALA A 356 8.15 -5.71 -4.80
C ALA A 356 6.84 -6.50 -4.94
N CYS A 357 5.86 -6.28 -4.05
CA CYS A 357 4.53 -6.88 -4.15
C CYS A 357 3.79 -6.39 -5.40
N TRP A 358 3.82 -5.08 -5.68
CA TRP A 358 3.22 -4.52 -6.89
C TRP A 358 3.89 -5.04 -8.16
N ALA A 359 5.22 -5.12 -8.18
CA ALA A 359 5.95 -5.68 -9.31
C ALA A 359 5.66 -7.18 -9.50
N ASN A 360 5.50 -7.93 -8.41
CA ASN A 360 5.10 -9.34 -8.48
C ASN A 360 3.68 -9.52 -9.04
N LEU A 361 2.76 -8.65 -8.64
CA LEU A 361 1.41 -8.62 -9.19
C LEU A 361 1.45 -8.28 -10.69
N GLY A 362 2.21 -7.25 -11.09
CA GLY A 362 2.38 -6.88 -12.50
C GLY A 362 2.90 -8.03 -13.37
N ARG A 363 3.93 -8.75 -12.90
CA ARG A 363 4.43 -9.96 -13.58
C ARG A 363 3.36 -11.04 -13.70
N ALA A 364 2.68 -11.37 -12.61
CA ALA A 364 1.65 -12.41 -12.59
C ALA A 364 0.50 -12.06 -13.54
N VAL A 365 0.06 -10.79 -13.56
CA VAL A 365 -0.94 -10.27 -14.48
C VAL A 365 -0.48 -10.39 -15.94
N GLY A 366 0.76 -9.99 -16.26
CA GLY A 366 1.31 -10.11 -17.60
C GLY A 366 1.33 -11.57 -18.10
N THR A 367 1.81 -12.49 -17.26
CA THR A 367 1.82 -13.93 -17.57
C THR A 367 0.40 -14.51 -17.74
N SER A 368 -0.55 -14.13 -16.89
CA SER A 368 -1.93 -14.60 -17.02
C SER A 368 -2.64 -14.02 -18.24
N ALA A 369 -2.38 -12.75 -18.56
CA ALA A 369 -2.96 -12.07 -19.71
C ALA A 369 -2.43 -12.63 -21.04
N SER A 370 -1.15 -13.02 -21.14
CA SER A 370 -0.59 -13.62 -22.35
C SER A 370 -1.16 -15.00 -22.66
N ILE A 371 -1.63 -15.73 -21.64
CA ILE A 371 -2.39 -16.98 -21.81
C ILE A 371 -3.78 -16.71 -22.41
N GLY A 372 -4.29 -15.47 -22.33
CA GLY A 372 -5.57 -15.06 -22.91
C GLY A 372 -6.80 -15.58 -22.17
N ARG A 373 -6.64 -16.05 -20.92
CA ARG A 373 -7.75 -16.56 -20.12
C ARG A 373 -8.31 -15.48 -19.22
N GLU A 374 -9.53 -15.07 -19.48
CA GLU A 374 -10.28 -14.18 -18.60
C GLU A 374 -10.78 -14.97 -17.38
N THR A 375 -10.42 -14.50 -16.18
CA THR A 375 -10.87 -15.05 -14.90
C THR A 375 -11.22 -13.90 -13.96
N GLU A 376 -12.12 -14.11 -13.01
CA GLU A 376 -12.46 -13.11 -12.00
C GLU A 376 -11.22 -12.63 -11.22
N THR A 377 -10.27 -13.53 -10.97
CA THR A 377 -8.98 -13.20 -10.35
C THR A 377 -8.18 -12.22 -11.21
N LEU A 378 -8.11 -12.45 -12.52
CA LEU A 378 -7.39 -11.58 -13.46
C LEU A 378 -8.05 -10.20 -13.53
N SER A 379 -9.37 -10.15 -13.67
CA SER A 379 -10.13 -8.89 -13.67
C SER A 379 -9.89 -8.09 -12.39
N THR A 380 -9.94 -8.76 -11.23
CA THR A 380 -9.65 -8.15 -9.93
C THR A 380 -8.22 -7.61 -9.86
N ALA A 381 -7.24 -8.39 -10.32
CA ALA A 381 -5.84 -7.97 -10.36
C ALA A 381 -5.60 -6.77 -11.30
N MET A 382 -6.26 -6.74 -12.47
CA MET A 382 -6.21 -5.63 -13.42
C MET A 382 -6.79 -4.33 -12.83
N ARG A 383 -7.91 -4.42 -12.10
CA ARG A 383 -8.55 -3.27 -11.43
C ARG A 383 -7.59 -2.59 -10.45
N ILE A 384 -6.95 -3.38 -9.59
CA ILE A 384 -6.05 -2.83 -8.56
C ILE A 384 -4.71 -2.40 -9.14
N LEU A 385 -4.16 -3.15 -10.10
CA LEU A 385 -2.89 -2.81 -10.72
C LEU A 385 -3.01 -1.50 -11.52
N SER A 386 -4.08 -1.35 -12.31
CA SER A 386 -4.33 -0.10 -13.05
C SER A 386 -4.51 1.09 -12.10
N ALA A 387 -5.20 0.91 -10.97
CA ALA A 387 -5.35 1.96 -9.97
C ALA A 387 -4.00 2.41 -9.39
N TYR A 388 -3.14 1.45 -9.03
CA TYR A 388 -1.79 1.71 -8.55
C TYR A 388 -0.96 2.45 -9.61
N LEU A 389 -0.93 1.93 -10.83
CA LEU A 389 -0.21 2.50 -11.97
C LEU A 389 -0.74 3.89 -12.37
N ALA A 390 -1.98 4.25 -12.07
CA ALA A 390 -2.51 5.58 -12.40
C ALA A 390 -2.23 6.63 -11.31
N THR A 391 -1.91 6.20 -10.09
CA THR A 391 -1.82 7.10 -8.93
C THR A 391 -0.38 7.27 -8.44
N THR A 392 0.44 6.21 -8.43
CA THR A 392 1.78 6.28 -7.83
C THR A 392 2.73 7.12 -8.68
N ASP A 393 3.36 8.16 -8.11
CA ASP A 393 4.49 8.84 -8.76
C ASP A 393 5.82 8.08 -8.58
N GLY A 394 5.76 6.82 -8.11
CA GLY A 394 6.94 5.97 -7.88
C GLY A 394 7.71 5.56 -9.14
N CYS A 395 8.76 4.76 -8.94
CA CYS A 395 9.77 4.35 -9.94
C CYS A 395 9.28 3.41 -11.05
N VAL A 396 8.02 3.49 -11.48
CA VAL A 396 7.51 2.73 -12.62
C VAL A 396 7.74 3.56 -13.88
N ASP A 397 8.45 2.97 -14.84
CA ASP A 397 8.67 3.56 -16.16
C ASP A 397 7.34 3.91 -16.84
N MET A 398 7.30 5.03 -17.56
CA MET A 398 6.07 5.53 -18.17
C MET A 398 5.54 4.59 -19.26
N SER A 399 6.41 3.93 -20.02
CA SER A 399 5.97 2.95 -21.03
C SER A 399 5.34 1.74 -20.38
N ALA A 400 5.99 1.18 -19.35
CA ALA A 400 5.44 0.04 -18.61
C ALA A 400 4.11 0.39 -17.90
N ARG A 401 4.01 1.62 -17.39
CA ARG A 401 2.78 2.16 -16.78
C ARG A 401 1.64 2.23 -17.78
N ARG A 402 1.88 2.83 -18.95
CA ARG A 402 0.90 2.92 -20.04
C ARG A 402 0.45 1.53 -20.47
N GLU A 403 1.39 0.63 -20.74
CA GLU A 403 1.11 -0.72 -21.19
C GLU A 403 0.23 -1.49 -20.19
N GLY A 404 0.56 -1.43 -18.89
CA GLY A 404 -0.23 -2.09 -17.84
C GLY A 404 -1.64 -1.56 -17.71
N ILE A 405 -1.84 -0.24 -17.86
CA ILE A 405 -3.17 0.39 -17.80
C ILE A 405 -3.99 0.09 -19.06
N GLU A 406 -3.39 0.18 -20.25
CA GLU A 406 -4.07 -0.16 -21.50
C GLU A 406 -4.42 -1.66 -21.56
N LEU A 407 -3.56 -2.53 -21.02
CA LEU A 407 -3.87 -3.94 -20.85
C LEU A 407 -5.11 -4.13 -19.96
N ALA A 408 -5.19 -3.45 -18.81
CA ALA A 408 -6.37 -3.51 -17.96
C ALA A 408 -7.63 -3.01 -18.68
N HIS A 409 -7.54 -1.91 -19.44
CA HIS A 409 -8.66 -1.36 -20.19
C HIS A 409 -9.17 -2.28 -21.30
N ARG A 410 -8.28 -3.03 -21.96
CA ARG A 410 -8.68 -4.04 -22.96
C ARG A 410 -9.46 -5.20 -22.35
N PHE A 411 -9.12 -5.61 -21.12
CA PHE A 411 -9.83 -6.68 -20.42
C PHE A 411 -11.12 -6.19 -19.73
N LEU A 412 -11.18 -4.92 -19.35
CA LEU A 412 -12.30 -4.32 -18.64
C LEU A 412 -12.77 -3.02 -19.31
N PRO A 413 -13.21 -3.08 -20.59
CA PRO A 413 -13.56 -1.89 -21.37
C PRO A 413 -14.78 -1.13 -20.82
N GLU A 414 -15.68 -1.84 -20.12
CA GLU A 414 -16.89 -1.28 -19.52
C GLU A 414 -16.64 -0.46 -18.25
N GLU A 415 -15.46 -0.58 -17.64
CA GLU A 415 -15.13 0.14 -16.41
C GLU A 415 -14.62 1.54 -16.69
N THR A 416 -15.51 2.52 -16.55
CA THR A 416 -15.21 3.94 -16.78
C THR A 416 -14.03 4.44 -15.94
N ASN A 417 -13.87 3.96 -14.70
CA ASN A 417 -12.70 4.30 -13.87
C ASN A 417 -11.38 3.86 -14.53
N ILE A 418 -11.35 2.69 -15.17
CA ILE A 418 -10.16 2.21 -15.90
C ILE A 418 -9.95 3.03 -17.16
N ALA A 419 -11.01 3.39 -17.89
CA ALA A 419 -10.90 4.26 -19.07
C ALA A 419 -10.32 5.64 -18.72
N LEU A 420 -10.73 6.24 -17.58
CA LEU A 420 -10.13 7.48 -17.06
C LEU A 420 -8.64 7.33 -16.74
N ARG A 421 -8.23 6.19 -16.18
CA ARG A 421 -6.81 5.89 -15.94
C ARG A 421 -6.04 5.76 -17.25
N THR A 422 -6.64 5.18 -18.29
CA THR A 422 -6.04 5.07 -19.63
C THR A 422 -5.82 6.44 -20.27
N ILE A 423 -6.80 7.35 -20.18
CA ILE A 423 -6.66 8.75 -20.62
C ILE A 423 -5.46 9.38 -19.91
N ALA A 424 -5.38 9.24 -18.58
CA ALA A 424 -4.27 9.78 -17.81
C ALA A 424 -2.91 9.22 -18.25
N ALA A 425 -2.82 7.90 -18.49
CA ALA A 425 -1.59 7.25 -18.92
C ALA A 425 -1.14 7.68 -20.33
N ARG A 426 -2.08 7.88 -21.25
CA ARG A 426 -1.81 8.33 -22.63
C ARG A 426 -1.31 9.77 -22.66
N VAL A 427 -1.98 10.69 -21.97
CA VAL A 427 -1.51 12.08 -21.82
C VAL A 427 -0.14 12.12 -21.15
N ALA A 428 0.07 11.34 -20.09
CA ALA A 428 1.37 11.26 -19.41
C ALA A 428 2.49 10.70 -20.30
N SER A 429 2.13 10.01 -21.39
CA SER A 429 3.05 9.45 -22.39
C SER A 429 3.06 10.26 -23.69
N PHE A 430 2.50 11.48 -23.69
CA PHE A 430 2.40 12.40 -24.82
C PHE A 430 1.62 11.85 -26.03
N ASP A 431 0.66 10.97 -25.78
CA ASP A 431 -0.25 10.45 -26.80
C ASP A 431 -1.63 11.12 -26.70
N ASP A 432 -1.61 12.43 -26.95
CA ASP A 432 -2.75 13.31 -26.70
C ASP A 432 -3.95 12.98 -27.60
N GLU A 433 -3.70 12.64 -28.88
CA GLU A 433 -4.78 12.36 -29.84
C GLU A 433 -5.56 11.10 -29.45
N GLU A 434 -4.86 9.99 -29.14
CA GLU A 434 -5.54 8.77 -28.66
C GLU A 434 -6.21 8.98 -27.29
N ALA A 435 -5.68 9.88 -26.46
CA ALA A 435 -6.32 10.25 -25.20
C ALA A 435 -7.63 11.02 -25.44
N PHE A 436 -7.67 11.93 -26.42
CA PHE A 436 -8.83 12.77 -26.73
C PHE A 436 -9.96 11.98 -27.38
N GLU A 437 -9.63 11.05 -28.27
CA GLU A 437 -10.60 10.10 -28.84
C GLU A 437 -11.27 9.27 -27.73
N LEU A 438 -10.46 8.70 -26.83
CA LEU A 438 -10.97 7.93 -25.69
C LEU A 438 -11.78 8.81 -24.74
N ALA A 439 -11.31 10.03 -24.45
CA ALA A 439 -12.01 11.00 -23.60
C ALA A 439 -13.41 11.32 -24.12
N THR A 440 -13.56 11.49 -25.43
CA THR A 440 -14.85 11.75 -26.07
C THR A 440 -15.79 10.55 -25.98
N SER A 441 -15.27 9.32 -26.13
CA SER A 441 -16.07 8.10 -25.93
C SER A 441 -16.53 7.96 -24.47
N VAL A 442 -15.61 8.13 -23.52
CA VAL A 442 -15.87 8.03 -22.08
C VAL A 442 -16.88 9.08 -21.62
N LEU A 443 -16.84 10.28 -22.20
CA LEU A 443 -17.81 11.36 -21.91
C LEU A 443 -19.26 10.90 -22.09
N GLU A 444 -19.53 10.12 -23.13
CA GLU A 444 -20.87 9.59 -23.41
C GLU A 444 -21.24 8.48 -22.44
N ASP A 445 -20.30 7.62 -22.06
CA ASP A 445 -20.55 6.55 -21.10
C ASP A 445 -20.88 7.13 -19.71
N ILE A 446 -20.13 8.13 -19.25
CA ILE A 446 -20.41 8.87 -17.99
C ILE A 446 -21.84 9.41 -17.96
N ARG A 447 -22.34 9.89 -19.10
CA ARG A 447 -23.70 10.44 -19.22
C ARG A 447 -24.76 9.35 -19.20
N LYS A 448 -24.52 8.23 -19.89
CA LYS A 448 -25.46 7.10 -19.96
C LYS A 448 -25.67 6.45 -18.60
N THR A 449 -24.63 6.37 -17.76
CA THR A 449 -24.73 5.77 -16.43
C THR A 449 -25.76 6.49 -15.56
N GLY A 450 -25.87 7.82 -15.68
CA GLY A 450 -26.85 8.62 -14.94
C GLY A 450 -26.65 8.68 -13.41
N GLU A 451 -25.74 7.88 -12.85
CA GLU A 451 -25.42 7.86 -11.42
C GLU A 451 -24.68 9.12 -11.00
N ASP A 452 -25.24 9.98 -10.14
CA ASP A 452 -24.49 11.09 -9.61
C ASP A 452 -23.22 10.59 -8.89
N PRO A 453 -22.03 11.19 -9.15
CA PRO A 453 -20.81 10.74 -8.49
C PRO A 453 -20.98 10.90 -6.97
N SER A 454 -20.46 9.94 -6.21
CA SER A 454 -20.57 9.95 -4.74
C SER A 454 -19.93 11.19 -4.09
N ASN A 455 -18.99 11.82 -4.79
CA ASN A 455 -18.26 13.02 -4.37
C ASN A 455 -18.21 14.04 -5.51
N ASP A 456 -18.02 15.32 -5.18
CA ASP A 456 -17.86 16.40 -6.16
C ASP A 456 -16.54 16.26 -6.94
N PRO A 457 -16.58 15.94 -8.26
CA PRO A 457 -15.37 15.79 -9.05
C PRO A 457 -14.59 17.11 -9.21
N TRP A 458 -15.26 18.27 -9.07
CA TRP A 458 -14.61 19.57 -9.16
C TRP A 458 -13.64 19.81 -8.00
N ALA A 459 -14.07 19.50 -6.77
CA ALA A 459 -13.22 19.65 -5.58
C ALA A 459 -11.92 18.82 -5.68
N TYR A 460 -12.01 17.61 -6.24
CA TYR A 460 -10.84 16.77 -6.46
C TYR A 460 -9.93 17.28 -7.58
N LEU A 461 -10.52 17.77 -8.68
CA LEU A 461 -9.75 18.38 -9.77
C LEU A 461 -8.96 19.59 -9.28
N LEU A 462 -9.59 20.48 -8.50
CA LEU A 462 -8.91 21.63 -7.89
C LEU A 462 -7.84 21.19 -6.89
N SER A 463 -8.09 20.14 -6.11
CA SER A 463 -7.07 19.58 -5.21
C SER A 463 -5.86 19.07 -5.98
N GLU A 464 -6.05 18.33 -7.08
CA GLU A 464 -4.95 17.88 -7.94
C GLU A 464 -4.21 19.09 -8.53
N LEU A 465 -4.95 20.11 -8.96
CA LEU A 465 -4.37 21.31 -9.55
C LEU A 465 -3.47 22.07 -8.54
N HIS A 466 -3.90 22.23 -7.30
CA HIS A 466 -3.18 23.02 -6.30
C HIS A 466 -2.17 22.24 -5.46
N CYS A 467 -2.38 20.94 -5.24
CA CYS A 467 -1.60 20.16 -4.27
C CYS A 467 -0.67 19.12 -4.91
N SER A 468 -0.78 18.84 -6.20
CA SER A 468 0.02 17.79 -6.83
C SER A 468 1.48 18.18 -7.02
N VAL A 469 2.34 17.17 -6.94
CA VAL A 469 3.74 17.29 -7.34
C VAL A 469 3.80 17.34 -8.87
N PRO A 470 4.49 18.31 -9.49
CA PRO A 470 4.62 18.38 -10.94
C PRO A 470 5.15 17.07 -11.54
N SER A 471 4.32 16.38 -12.32
CA SER A 471 4.69 15.17 -13.05
C SER A 471 3.83 15.05 -14.33
N HIS A 472 4.28 14.25 -15.30
CA HIS A 472 3.46 13.95 -16.48
C HIS A 472 2.20 13.17 -16.11
N LEU A 473 2.28 12.33 -15.07
CA LEU A 473 1.12 11.60 -14.57
C LEU A 473 0.11 12.53 -13.90
N ALA A 474 0.54 13.52 -13.13
CA ALA A 474 -0.35 14.55 -12.57
C ALA A 474 -1.10 15.32 -13.68
N LEU A 475 -0.40 15.67 -14.77
CA LEU A 475 -1.04 16.25 -15.95
C LEU A 475 -2.10 15.33 -16.58
N GLY A 476 -1.81 14.04 -16.69
CA GLY A 476 -2.77 13.04 -17.15
C GLY A 476 -3.98 12.88 -16.23
N ARG A 477 -3.77 12.89 -14.90
CA ARG A 477 -4.85 12.85 -13.91
C ARG A 477 -5.73 14.10 -13.97
N LEU A 478 -5.15 15.28 -14.22
CA LEU A 478 -5.91 16.50 -14.49
C LEU A 478 -6.77 16.33 -15.74
N ALA A 479 -6.20 15.87 -16.86
CA ALA A 479 -6.96 15.63 -18.10
C ALA A 479 -8.16 14.69 -17.87
N ALA A 480 -7.95 13.56 -17.18
CA ALA A 480 -9.03 12.64 -16.83
C ALA A 480 -10.07 13.27 -15.89
N GLY A 481 -9.65 14.12 -14.94
CA GLY A 481 -10.56 14.89 -14.08
C GLY A 481 -11.43 15.87 -14.86
N ILE A 482 -10.87 16.54 -15.87
CA ILE A 482 -11.61 17.40 -16.79
C ILE A 482 -12.69 16.61 -17.51
N VAL A 483 -12.37 15.42 -18.04
CA VAL A 483 -13.35 14.53 -18.70
C VAL A 483 -14.50 14.19 -17.75
N LEU A 484 -14.18 13.84 -16.50
CA LEU A 484 -15.20 13.52 -15.49
C LEU A 484 -16.09 14.73 -15.15
N VAL A 485 -15.51 15.92 -14.94
CA VAL A 485 -16.26 17.16 -14.67
C VAL A 485 -17.16 17.52 -15.85
N PHE A 486 -16.63 17.50 -17.08
CA PHE A 486 -17.37 17.86 -18.29
C PHE A 486 -18.46 16.85 -18.63
N GLY A 487 -18.26 15.57 -18.32
CA GLY A 487 -19.28 14.52 -18.46
C GLY A 487 -20.48 14.72 -17.56
N ARG A 488 -20.30 15.38 -16.41
CA ARG A 488 -21.34 15.64 -15.41
C ARG A 488 -21.91 17.05 -15.46
N ALA A 489 -21.18 18.01 -16.02
CA ALA A 489 -21.65 19.37 -16.17
C ALA A 489 -22.99 19.44 -16.91
N ARG A 490 -23.82 20.45 -16.61
CA ARG A 490 -24.93 20.78 -17.50
C ARG A 490 -24.37 21.53 -18.71
N LEU A 491 -24.94 21.30 -19.90
CA LEU A 491 -24.49 21.96 -21.14
C LEU A 491 -24.43 23.50 -20.98
N SER A 492 -25.42 24.08 -20.29
CA SER A 492 -25.48 25.53 -20.01
C SER A 492 -24.38 26.07 -19.09
N LYS A 493 -23.64 25.20 -18.40
CA LYS A 493 -22.54 25.56 -17.49
C LYS A 493 -21.15 25.28 -18.08
N MET A 494 -21.04 24.65 -19.25
CA MET A 494 -19.75 24.23 -19.79
C MET A 494 -18.84 25.41 -20.13
N ALA A 495 -19.38 26.45 -20.75
CA ALA A 495 -18.60 27.65 -21.07
C ALA A 495 -18.01 28.30 -19.80
N TYR A 496 -18.81 28.43 -18.74
CA TYR A 496 -18.35 28.96 -17.46
C TYR A 496 -17.27 28.09 -16.81
N LEU A 497 -17.47 26.76 -16.78
CA LEU A 497 -16.48 25.83 -16.22
C LEU A 497 -15.17 25.86 -17.00
N ARG A 498 -15.23 25.98 -18.33
CA ARG A 498 -14.06 26.10 -19.19
C ARG A 498 -13.29 27.38 -18.91
N GLU A 499 -13.99 28.51 -18.76
CA GLU A 499 -13.38 29.81 -18.46
C GLU A 499 -12.71 29.80 -17.09
N ASP A 500 -13.43 29.35 -16.05
CA ASP A 500 -12.93 29.24 -14.67
C ASP A 500 -11.69 28.33 -14.60
N LEU A 501 -11.77 27.13 -15.18
CA LEU A 501 -10.64 26.21 -15.19
C LEU A 501 -9.47 26.74 -16.02
N THR A 502 -9.71 27.49 -17.09
CA THR A 502 -8.65 28.11 -17.88
C THR A 502 -7.88 29.14 -17.05
N GLU A 503 -8.58 29.95 -16.26
CA GLU A 503 -7.98 30.91 -15.33
C GLU A 503 -7.16 30.18 -14.26
N ASP A 504 -7.72 29.15 -13.64
CA ASP A 504 -7.03 28.35 -12.62
C ASP A 504 -5.76 27.67 -13.18
N LEU A 505 -5.82 27.11 -14.39
CA LEU A 505 -4.68 26.49 -15.07
C LEU A 505 -3.54 27.50 -15.30
N GLN A 506 -3.86 28.74 -15.65
CA GLN A 506 -2.88 29.81 -15.89
C GLN A 506 -2.20 30.28 -14.60
N HIS A 507 -2.88 30.17 -13.45
CA HIS A 507 -2.36 30.61 -12.15
C HIS A 507 -1.75 29.48 -11.31
N THR A 508 -1.79 28.25 -11.80
CA THR A 508 -1.26 27.08 -11.09
C THR A 508 0.26 27.05 -11.12
N THR A 509 0.87 27.12 -9.93
CA THR A 509 2.32 27.29 -9.75
C THR A 509 3.19 26.28 -10.49
N TRP A 510 2.78 25.01 -10.59
CA TRP A 510 3.58 23.97 -11.23
C TRP A 510 3.38 23.87 -12.75
N LEU A 511 2.38 24.59 -13.28
CA LEU A 511 2.15 24.77 -14.72
C LEU A 511 2.73 26.08 -15.26
N VAL A 512 3.30 26.93 -14.39
CA VAL A 512 4.10 28.08 -14.82
C VAL A 512 5.23 27.58 -15.71
N ASP A 513 5.42 28.24 -16.86
CA ASP A 513 6.36 27.86 -17.92
C ASP A 513 6.03 26.56 -18.69
N ARG A 514 4.83 25.99 -18.49
CA ARG A 514 4.33 24.81 -19.23
C ARG A 514 3.17 25.17 -20.16
N GLU A 515 3.35 26.22 -20.97
CA GLU A 515 2.31 26.75 -21.86
C GLU A 515 1.75 25.70 -22.84
N SER A 516 2.58 24.75 -23.29
CA SER A 516 2.15 23.64 -24.15
C SER A 516 1.12 22.74 -23.46
N ASP A 517 1.34 22.44 -22.18
CA ASP A 517 0.51 21.52 -21.42
C ASP A 517 -0.83 22.18 -21.06
N VAL A 518 -0.79 23.48 -20.72
CA VAL A 518 -1.99 24.30 -20.55
C VAL A 518 -2.79 24.38 -21.85
N ALA A 519 -2.13 24.60 -22.99
CA ALA A 519 -2.78 24.64 -24.29
C ALA A 519 -3.42 23.28 -24.65
N MET A 520 -2.77 22.17 -24.32
CA MET A 520 -3.30 20.81 -24.49
C MET A 520 -4.58 20.60 -23.67
N LEU A 521 -4.58 20.97 -22.38
CA LEU A 521 -5.78 20.84 -21.53
C LEU A 521 -6.92 21.75 -22.01
N ILE A 522 -6.62 22.97 -22.47
CA ILE A 522 -7.63 23.86 -23.07
C ILE A 522 -8.21 23.26 -24.35
N ARG A 523 -7.39 22.63 -25.19
CA ARG A 523 -7.86 21.92 -26.38
C ARG A 523 -8.79 20.77 -26.00
N LEU A 524 -8.40 19.93 -25.03
CA LEU A 524 -9.26 18.86 -24.51
C LEU A 524 -10.63 19.39 -24.08
N MET A 525 -10.68 20.46 -23.28
CA MET A 525 -11.95 21.07 -22.85
C MET A 525 -12.85 21.48 -24.04
N ARG A 526 -12.26 22.06 -25.09
CA ARG A 526 -13.00 22.48 -26.29
C ARG A 526 -13.54 21.28 -27.08
N GLU A 527 -12.76 20.21 -27.19
CA GLU A 527 -13.19 18.99 -27.88
C GLU A 527 -14.36 18.32 -27.13
N LEU A 528 -14.30 18.25 -25.80
CA LEU A 528 -15.40 17.75 -24.98
C LEU A 528 -16.65 18.63 -25.12
N GLU A 529 -16.52 19.96 -25.12
CA GLU A 529 -17.63 20.90 -25.36
C GLU A 529 -18.27 20.72 -26.74
N ALA A 530 -17.45 20.57 -27.79
CA ALA A 530 -17.91 20.32 -29.14
C ALA A 530 -18.67 18.98 -29.23
N ALA A 531 -18.12 17.90 -28.65
CA ALA A 531 -18.77 16.60 -28.62
C ALA A 531 -20.13 16.64 -27.91
N ARG A 532 -20.23 17.35 -26.78
CA ARG A 532 -21.53 17.50 -26.08
C ARG A 532 -22.54 18.32 -26.85
N THR A 533 -22.10 19.36 -27.56
CA THR A 533 -22.97 20.20 -28.36
C THR A 533 -23.55 19.42 -29.54
N ALA A 534 -22.71 18.63 -30.23
CA ALA A 534 -23.14 17.75 -31.31
C ALA A 534 -24.21 16.76 -30.84
N ASN A 535 -23.98 16.10 -29.69
CA ASN A 535 -24.92 15.12 -29.15
C ASN A 535 -26.17 15.74 -28.50
N GLY A 536 -26.12 17.01 -28.10
CA GLY A 536 -27.24 17.73 -27.50
C GLY A 536 -28.29 18.18 -28.52
N GLN A 537 -27.86 18.55 -29.73
CA GLN A 537 -28.75 18.98 -30.81
C GLN A 537 -29.70 17.86 -31.24
N ASP A 538 -29.25 16.61 -31.23
CA ASP A 538 -30.05 15.44 -31.61
C ASP A 538 -31.26 15.21 -30.69
N VAL A 539 -31.11 15.47 -29.39
CA VAL A 539 -32.20 15.23 -28.41
C VAL A 539 -33.29 16.28 -28.50
N THR A 540 -32.92 17.56 -28.71
CA THR A 540 -33.90 18.63 -28.90
C THR A 540 -34.67 18.52 -30.21
N HIS A 541 -34.05 17.99 -31.28
CA HIS A 541 -34.75 17.76 -32.54
C HIS A 541 -35.77 16.61 -32.46
N ALA A 542 -35.45 15.53 -31.74
CA ALA A 542 -36.37 14.41 -31.56
C ALA A 542 -37.61 14.78 -30.72
N ALA A 543 -37.45 15.61 -29.69
CA ALA A 543 -38.56 16.01 -28.82
C ALA A 543 -39.55 17.01 -29.46
N THR A 544 -39.19 17.67 -30.56
CA THR A 544 -40.05 18.66 -31.24
C THR A 544 -40.92 18.10 -32.37
N THR A 545 -40.85 16.80 -32.67
CA THR A 545 -41.58 16.19 -33.81
C THR A 545 -42.88 15.45 -33.48
N ASP A 546 -43.25 15.30 -32.20
CA ASP A 546 -44.43 14.51 -31.78
C ASP A 546 -45.56 15.32 -31.08
N GLU A 547 -45.47 16.65 -31.00
CA GLU A 547 -46.64 17.47 -30.62
C GLU A 547 -47.46 17.86 -31.85
N GLU A 548 -48.15 16.86 -32.42
CA GLU A 548 -49.33 17.11 -33.25
C GLU A 548 -50.44 17.69 -32.35
N PRO A 549 -51.02 18.86 -32.67
CA PRO A 549 -51.97 19.53 -31.79
C PRO A 549 -53.28 18.74 -31.77
N GLU A 550 -53.51 17.98 -30.70
CA GLU A 550 -54.82 17.39 -30.40
C GLU A 550 -55.84 18.53 -30.20
N THR A 551 -56.57 18.80 -31.29
CA THR A 551 -57.68 19.74 -31.35
C THR A 551 -58.73 19.38 -30.28
N LYS A 552 -58.80 20.21 -29.24
CA LYS A 552 -59.90 20.28 -28.27
C LYS A 552 -61.24 20.39 -28.99
N SER A 553 -61.91 19.25 -29.17
CA SER A 553 -63.31 19.19 -29.55
C SER A 553 -64.19 19.42 -28.33
N ARG A 554 -64.96 20.51 -28.40
CA ARG A 554 -66.06 20.88 -27.49
C ARG A 554 -67.01 19.70 -27.27
N ARG A 555 -67.37 19.45 -26.00
CA ARG A 555 -68.75 19.07 -25.68
C ARG A 555 -69.16 19.58 -24.30
N SER A 556 -70.09 20.54 -24.37
CA SER A 556 -71.02 20.95 -23.33
C SER A 556 -71.96 19.81 -22.94
N VAL A 557 -72.60 19.96 -21.77
CA VAL A 557 -73.97 19.56 -21.34
C VAL A 557 -73.86 19.25 -19.83
N ALA A 558 -74.19 20.17 -18.93
CA ALA A 558 -75.50 20.70 -18.50
C ALA A 558 -76.00 20.02 -17.21
N ALA A 559 -76.52 20.88 -16.34
CA ALA A 559 -77.10 20.65 -15.03
C ALA A 559 -78.12 19.50 -14.93
N ALA A 560 -78.09 18.80 -13.79
CA ALA A 560 -79.18 18.68 -12.81
C ALA A 560 -78.62 18.15 -11.49
#